data_AF-W7CBK0-F1
#
_entry.id   AF-W7CBK0-F1
#
_cell.length_a   1.000
_cell.length_b   1.000
_cell.length_c   1.000
_cell.angle_alpha   90.00
_cell.angle_beta   90.00
_cell.angle_gamma   90.00
#
_symmetry.space_group_name_H-M   'P 1'
#
loop_
_entity.id
_entity.type
_entity.pdbx_description
1 polymer ?
#
loop_
_entity_poly.entity_id
_entity_poly.type
_entity_poly.pdbx_seq_one_letter_code
_entity_poly.pdbx_strand_id
1 'polypeptide(L)'
;MKLHVPVNQENFIFKTSDNVANEIVRFSEKVKKKTKSSTLVIPFITDLHLGLMPKNLKNLKKASYEHVENLVNVCRLIDHDLIIQNGDLNDGSSLELSDFWEGNEMYKRKMASIKKPVVNLRGNHDDNSLGDKYENNDLKKVATYSELKNFFFR
;
A
#
# COMPACT_ATOMS: atom_id res chain seq x y z
N MET A 1 7.09 -6.09 -26.24
CA MET A 1 8.14 -6.00 -25.20
C MET A 1 7.86 -7.07 -24.15
N LYS A 2 8.62 -8.19 -24.13
CA LYS A 2 8.46 -9.25 -23.12
C LYS A 2 9.13 -8.79 -21.82
N LEU A 3 8.34 -8.50 -20.79
CA LEU A 3 8.84 -8.21 -19.45
C LEU A 3 9.53 -9.46 -18.88
N HIS A 4 10.87 -9.48 -18.91
CA HIS A 4 11.69 -10.35 -18.08
C HIS A 4 11.90 -9.67 -16.73
N VAL A 5 10.88 -9.73 -15.88
CA VAL A 5 11.14 -9.63 -14.43
C VAL A 5 11.03 -11.05 -13.92
N PRO A 6 12.14 -11.74 -13.58
CA PRO A 6 12.06 -13.02 -12.94
C PRO A 6 11.42 -12.80 -11.57
N VAL A 7 10.12 -13.11 -11.48
CA VAL A 7 9.41 -13.18 -10.21
C VAL A 7 9.86 -14.47 -9.54
N ASN A 8 10.99 -14.39 -8.83
CA ASN A 8 11.50 -15.50 -8.04
C ASN A 8 10.68 -15.56 -6.73
N GLN A 9 10.21 -16.76 -6.35
CA GLN A 9 9.40 -16.96 -5.13
C GLN A 9 10.10 -16.45 -3.85
N GLU A 10 11.42 -16.31 -3.89
CA GLU A 10 12.27 -15.80 -2.82
C GLU A 10 12.10 -14.30 -2.52
N ASN A 11 11.50 -13.52 -3.43
CA ASN A 11 11.33 -12.06 -3.26
C ASN A 11 10.04 -11.66 -2.51
N PHE A 12 9.20 -12.63 -2.11
CA PHE A 12 8.01 -12.37 -1.31
C PHE A 12 8.32 -12.57 0.18
N ILE A 13 8.07 -11.54 0.99
CA ILE A 13 8.62 -11.47 2.36
C ILE A 13 7.70 -12.18 3.39
N PHE A 14 6.41 -12.34 3.10
CA PHE A 14 5.51 -13.14 3.93
C PHE A 14 5.70 -14.65 3.71
N LYS A 15 6.58 -15.25 4.53
CA LYS A 15 6.65 -16.72 4.76
C LYS A 15 5.64 -17.17 5.81
N THR A 16 4.36 -16.84 5.64
CA THR A 16 3.28 -17.56 6.33
C THR A 16 2.50 -18.33 5.29
N SER A 17 2.77 -19.64 5.25
CA SER A 17 2.29 -20.67 4.33
C SER A 17 2.75 -20.52 2.89
N ASP A 18 3.10 -21.65 2.27
CA ASP A 18 3.42 -21.82 0.85
C ASP A 18 2.32 -21.36 -0.13
N ASN A 19 1.32 -20.60 0.34
CA ASN A 19 0.14 -20.20 -0.41
C ASN A 19 0.18 -18.76 -0.94
N VAL A 20 0.84 -17.77 -0.32
CA VAL A 20 0.69 -16.36 -0.80
C VAL A 20 1.25 -16.15 -2.21
N ALA A 21 2.48 -16.62 -2.49
CA ALA A 21 3.06 -16.49 -3.82
C ALA A 21 2.25 -17.26 -4.87
N ASN A 22 1.82 -18.48 -4.53
CA ASN A 22 0.97 -19.30 -5.39
C ASN A 22 -0.39 -18.65 -5.63
N GLU A 23 -0.97 -18.01 -4.61
CA GLU A 23 -2.23 -17.28 -4.70
C GLU A 23 -2.10 -16.01 -5.54
N ILE A 24 -1.00 -15.26 -5.42
CA ILE A 24 -0.69 -14.12 -6.27
C ILE A 24 -0.59 -14.56 -7.75
N VAL A 25 0.13 -15.65 -8.03
CA VAL A 25 0.24 -16.20 -9.39
C VAL A 25 -1.13 -16.67 -9.88
N ARG A 26 -1.84 -17.48 -9.10
CA ARG A 26 -3.19 -18.00 -9.41
C ARG A 26 -4.18 -16.87 -9.68
N PHE A 27 -4.16 -15.82 -8.87
CA PHE A 27 -4.97 -14.61 -9.06
C PHE A 27 -4.61 -13.92 -10.37
N SER A 28 -3.31 -13.72 -10.64
CA SER A 28 -2.86 -13.07 -11.87
C SER A 28 -3.29 -13.83 -13.14
N GLU A 29 -3.26 -15.15 -13.11
CA GLU A 29 -3.73 -16.00 -14.21
C GLU A 29 -5.23 -15.92 -14.40
N LYS A 30 -6.00 -15.86 -13.31
CA LYS A 30 -7.46 -15.68 -13.37
C LYS A 30 -7.83 -14.34 -13.99
N VAL A 31 -7.10 -13.27 -13.65
CA VAL A 31 -7.29 -11.94 -14.28
C VAL A 31 -6.99 -12.06 -15.77
N LYS A 32 -5.82 -12.57 -16.15
CA LYS A 32 -5.42 -12.74 -17.57
C LYS A 32 -6.44 -13.52 -18.41
N LYS A 33 -7.01 -14.59 -17.86
CA LYS A 33 -8.04 -15.41 -18.54
C LYS A 33 -9.36 -14.66 -18.77
N LYS A 34 -9.65 -13.65 -17.94
CA LYS A 34 -10.88 -12.84 -18.03
C LYS A 34 -10.67 -11.55 -18.85
N THR A 35 -9.45 -11.05 -18.93
CA THR A 35 -9.10 -9.84 -19.68
C THR A 35 -9.15 -10.08 -21.19
N LYS A 36 -9.90 -9.23 -21.89
CA LYS A 36 -9.91 -9.12 -23.35
C LYS A 36 -9.36 -7.75 -23.75
N SER A 37 -9.15 -7.50 -25.05
CA SER A 37 -8.67 -6.21 -25.56
C SER A 37 -9.55 -5.02 -25.22
N SER A 38 -10.84 -5.23 -24.95
CA SER A 38 -11.80 -4.20 -24.53
C SER A 38 -12.04 -4.15 -23.02
N THR A 39 -11.25 -4.86 -22.22
CA THR A 39 -11.42 -4.92 -20.77
C THR A 39 -10.53 -3.90 -20.08
N LEU A 40 -11.13 -3.05 -19.25
CA LEU A 40 -10.41 -2.21 -18.31
C LEU A 40 -10.08 -3.01 -17.05
N VAL A 41 -8.82 -3.02 -16.63
CA VAL A 41 -8.36 -3.73 -15.43
C VAL A 41 -7.83 -2.70 -14.43
N ILE A 42 -8.49 -2.63 -13.28
CA ILE A 42 -8.16 -1.70 -12.19
C ILE A 42 -7.98 -2.48 -10.89
N PRO A 43 -6.75 -2.60 -10.37
CA PRO A 43 -6.52 -3.00 -9.01
C PRO A 43 -7.11 -1.95 -8.06
N PHE A 44 -8.00 -2.41 -7.20
CA PHE A 44 -8.66 -1.59 -6.18
C PHE A 44 -8.16 -2.06 -4.81
N ILE A 45 -7.49 -1.16 -4.10
CA ILE A 45 -6.71 -1.46 -2.91
C ILE A 45 -7.23 -0.58 -1.79
N THR A 46 -7.29 -1.11 -0.58
CA THR A 46 -7.71 -0.36 0.63
C THR A 46 -6.79 -0.75 1.78
N ASP A 47 -6.84 0.00 2.88
CA ASP A 47 -6.38 -0.46 4.20
C ASP A 47 -4.91 -0.93 4.23
N LEU A 48 -4.01 -0.13 3.67
CA LEU A 48 -2.57 -0.43 3.75
C LEU A 48 -1.99 -0.08 5.12
N HIS A 49 -2.63 0.84 5.85
CA HIS A 49 -2.30 1.21 7.23
C HIS A 49 -0.79 1.35 7.46
N LEU A 50 -0.15 2.19 6.64
CA LEU A 50 1.27 2.46 6.71
C LEU A 50 1.65 3.10 8.03
N GLY A 51 2.80 2.66 8.54
CA GLY A 51 3.45 3.19 9.73
C GLY A 51 2.69 2.93 11.04
N LEU A 52 1.87 1.88 11.09
CA LEU A 52 1.48 1.18 12.32
C LEU A 52 2.69 0.96 13.25
N MET A 53 2.90 1.86 14.19
CA MET A 53 3.85 1.71 15.30
C MET A 53 3.10 1.85 16.63
N PRO A 54 2.35 0.83 17.09
CA PRO A 54 2.14 0.73 18.52
C PRO A 54 3.53 0.62 19.17
N LYS A 55 3.74 1.35 20.26
CA LYS A 55 5.03 1.64 20.95
C LYS A 55 6.01 0.46 21.14
N ASN A 56 5.63 -0.80 20.85
CA ASN A 56 6.42 -2.01 21.08
C ASN A 56 6.41 -3.08 19.95
N LEU A 57 5.88 -2.86 18.74
CA LEU A 57 5.77 -3.94 17.73
C LEU A 57 6.43 -3.64 16.37
N LYS A 58 7.76 -3.77 16.30
CA LYS A 58 8.56 -3.68 15.05
C LYS A 58 8.03 -4.59 13.92
N ASN A 59 7.39 -5.70 14.27
CA ASN A 59 6.86 -6.67 13.30
C ASN A 59 5.65 -6.14 12.52
N LEU A 60 4.85 -5.24 13.10
CA LEU A 60 3.67 -4.67 12.42
C LEU A 60 4.08 -3.63 11.37
N LYS A 61 5.02 -2.74 11.69
CA LYS A 61 5.63 -1.81 10.70
C LYS A 61 6.22 -2.59 9.52
N LYS A 62 6.92 -3.69 9.81
CA LYS A 62 7.46 -4.59 8.80
C LYS A 62 6.35 -5.22 7.94
N ALA A 63 5.29 -5.76 8.55
CA ALA A 63 4.15 -6.34 7.85
C ALA A 63 3.48 -5.34 6.87
N SER A 64 3.20 -4.09 7.30
CA SER A 64 2.62 -3.07 6.42
C SER A 64 3.50 -2.77 5.20
N TYR A 65 4.82 -2.71 5.38
CA TYR A 65 5.74 -2.50 4.24
C TYR A 65 5.80 -3.70 3.30
N GLU A 66 5.74 -4.91 3.84
CA GLU A 66 5.68 -6.13 3.03
C GLU A 66 4.35 -6.26 2.26
N HIS A 67 3.25 -5.76 2.81
CA HIS A 67 1.98 -5.69 2.08
C HIS A 67 2.07 -4.81 0.83
N VAL A 68 2.77 -3.67 0.91
CA VAL A 68 3.04 -2.83 -0.28
C VAL A 68 3.89 -3.57 -1.30
N GLU A 69 4.90 -4.32 -0.88
CA GLU A 69 5.74 -5.10 -1.81
C GLU A 69 4.91 -6.18 -2.54
N ASN A 70 4.07 -6.90 -1.80
CA ASN A 70 3.19 -7.92 -2.37
C ASN A 70 2.22 -7.32 -3.38
N LEU A 71 1.64 -6.17 -3.05
CA LEU A 71 0.78 -5.42 -3.95
C LEU A 71 1.49 -5.05 -5.25
N VAL A 72 2.68 -4.46 -5.15
CA VAL A 72 3.50 -4.07 -6.32
C VAL A 72 3.77 -5.28 -7.20
N ASN A 73 4.07 -6.43 -6.60
CA ASN A 73 4.32 -7.66 -7.33
C ASN A 73 3.05 -8.18 -8.04
N VAL A 74 1.88 -8.13 -7.40
CA VAL A 74 0.59 -8.44 -8.05
C VAL A 74 0.38 -7.52 -9.26
N CYS A 75 0.52 -6.21 -9.07
CA CYS A 75 0.34 -5.21 -10.12
C CYS A 75 1.33 -5.39 -11.28
N ARG A 76 2.57 -5.86 -11.02
CA ARG A 76 3.52 -6.18 -12.09
C ARG A 76 3.16 -7.44 -12.88
N LEU A 77 2.42 -8.37 -12.27
CA LEU A 77 2.02 -9.64 -12.89
C LEU A 77 0.76 -9.52 -13.75
N ILE A 78 -0.10 -8.56 -13.46
CA ILE A 78 -1.35 -8.28 -14.19
C ILE A 78 -1.18 -7.04 -15.07
N ASP A 79 -1.61 -7.13 -16.33
CA ASP A 79 -1.71 -5.92 -17.16
C ASP A 79 -2.93 -5.13 -16.68
N HIS A 80 -2.70 -3.88 -16.32
CA HIS A 80 -3.69 -2.99 -15.73
C HIS A 80 -3.50 -1.56 -16.24
N ASP A 81 -4.57 -0.80 -16.17
CA ASP A 81 -4.65 0.53 -16.78
C ASP A 81 -4.32 1.64 -15.78
N LEU A 82 -4.81 1.49 -14.56
CA LEU A 82 -4.57 2.38 -13.42
C LEU A 82 -4.75 1.62 -12.11
N ILE A 83 -4.25 2.19 -11.03
CA ILE A 83 -4.42 1.65 -9.67
C ILE A 83 -5.26 2.65 -8.86
N ILE A 84 -6.22 2.15 -8.08
CA ILE A 84 -6.95 2.95 -7.10
C ILE A 84 -6.54 2.49 -5.71
N GLN A 85 -5.97 3.40 -4.92
CA GLN A 85 -5.85 3.26 -3.47
C GLN A 85 -7.01 4.01 -2.81
N ASN A 86 -7.98 3.25 -2.32
CA ASN A 86 -9.22 3.75 -1.76
C ASN A 86 -9.13 3.97 -0.25
N GLY A 87 -8.29 4.92 0.14
CA GLY A 87 -8.18 5.35 1.53
C GLY A 87 -7.44 4.40 2.44
N ASP A 88 -7.20 4.90 3.65
CA ASP A 88 -6.49 4.23 4.75
C ASP A 88 -5.13 3.70 4.28
N LEU A 89 -4.46 4.53 3.47
CA LEU A 89 -3.07 4.34 3.14
C LEU A 89 -2.22 4.46 4.40
N ASN A 90 -2.55 5.39 5.29
CA ASN A 90 -1.87 5.61 6.56
C ASN A 90 -2.77 5.22 7.73
N ASP A 91 -2.16 4.73 8.81
CA ASP A 91 -2.87 4.62 10.09
C ASP A 91 -2.52 5.80 10.97
N GLY A 92 -3.34 6.85 10.92
CA GLY A 92 -3.15 8.05 11.72
C GLY A 92 -2.89 7.76 13.19
N SER A 93 -3.61 6.80 13.79
CA SER A 93 -3.66 6.61 15.25
C SER A 93 -2.30 6.30 15.92
N SER A 94 -1.27 6.02 15.14
CA SER A 94 0.04 5.54 15.61
C SER A 94 1.26 6.25 15.00
N LEU A 95 1.06 7.35 14.26
CA LEU A 95 2.13 7.97 13.47
C LEU A 95 2.76 9.19 14.13
N GLU A 96 4.08 9.15 14.34
CA GLU A 96 4.88 10.38 14.38
C GLU A 96 5.05 10.93 12.96
N LEU A 97 5.17 12.25 12.83
CA LEU A 97 5.31 12.93 11.53
C LEU A 97 6.48 12.36 10.68
N SER A 98 7.58 11.93 11.31
CA SER A 98 8.70 11.29 10.63
C SER A 98 8.37 9.91 10.06
N ASP A 99 7.61 9.08 10.78
CA ASP A 99 7.18 7.76 10.32
C ASP A 99 6.18 7.88 9.18
N PHE A 100 5.31 8.89 9.26
CA PHE A 100 4.42 9.25 8.17
C PHE A 100 5.24 9.55 6.90
N TRP A 101 6.25 10.43 7.00
CA TRP A 101 7.08 10.77 5.84
C TRP A 101 7.84 9.56 5.29
N GLU A 102 8.45 8.75 6.15
CA GLU A 102 9.18 7.54 5.73
C GLU A 102 8.25 6.55 4.99
N GLY A 103 7.09 6.25 5.58
CA GLY A 103 6.12 5.31 5.01
C GLY A 103 5.59 5.77 3.65
N ASN A 104 5.23 7.05 3.53
CA ASN A 104 4.69 7.57 2.28
C ASN A 104 5.77 7.75 1.19
N GLU A 105 7.01 8.08 1.54
CA GLU A 105 8.13 8.10 0.59
C GLU A 105 8.43 6.69 0.06
N MET A 106 8.42 5.68 0.93
CA MET A 106 8.55 4.28 0.54
C MET A 106 7.43 3.87 -0.41
N TYR A 107 6.17 4.15 -0.05
CA TYR A 107 5.01 3.86 -0.90
C TYR A 107 5.13 4.52 -2.28
N LYS A 108 5.44 5.82 -2.34
CA LYS A 108 5.63 6.54 -3.60
C LYS A 108 6.68 5.88 -4.49
N ARG A 109 7.85 5.55 -3.94
CA ARG A 109 8.94 4.89 -4.69
C ARG A 109 8.50 3.53 -5.24
N LYS A 110 7.80 2.74 -4.43
CA LYS A 110 7.32 1.42 -4.80
C LYS A 110 6.25 1.50 -5.88
N MET A 111 5.26 2.38 -5.74
CA MET A 111 4.21 2.56 -6.73
C MET A 111 4.74 3.15 -8.05
N ALA A 112 5.67 4.11 -8.00
CA ALA A 112 6.31 4.67 -9.18
C ALA A 112 7.01 3.60 -10.04
N SER A 113 7.50 2.52 -9.42
CA SER A 113 8.15 1.41 -10.12
C SER A 113 7.20 0.59 -11.01
N ILE A 114 5.88 0.70 -10.82
CA ILE A 114 4.86 0.02 -11.63
C ILE A 114 4.67 0.73 -12.98
N LYS A 115 5.04 2.01 -13.09
CA LYS A 115 4.92 2.84 -14.31
C LYS A 115 3.49 2.94 -14.85
N LYS A 116 2.50 2.97 -13.96
CA LYS A 116 1.07 3.15 -14.26
C LYS A 116 0.49 4.24 -13.35
N PRO A 117 -0.58 4.95 -13.78
CA PRO A 117 -1.23 5.95 -12.94
C PRO A 117 -1.76 5.34 -11.64
N VAL A 118 -1.62 6.08 -10.54
CA VAL A 118 -2.15 5.72 -9.22
C VAL A 118 -3.03 6.86 -8.74
N VAL A 119 -4.27 6.54 -8.38
CA VAL A 119 -5.22 7.48 -7.79
C VAL A 119 -5.37 7.14 -6.32
N ASN A 120 -5.02 8.08 -5.45
CA ASN A 120 -5.21 7.96 -4.01
C ASN A 120 -6.47 8.71 -3.59
N LEU A 121 -7.38 8.00 -2.96
CA LEU A 121 -8.54 8.55 -2.26
C LEU A 121 -8.23 8.64 -0.77
N ARG A 122 -8.93 9.54 -0.09
CA ARG A 122 -8.78 9.75 1.35
C ARG A 122 -9.72 8.82 2.12
N GLY A 123 -9.16 8.05 3.04
CA GLY A 123 -9.88 7.28 4.05
C GLY A 123 -9.98 8.01 5.39
N ASN A 124 -10.61 7.36 6.38
CA ASN A 124 -10.82 7.93 7.71
C ASN A 124 -9.57 7.84 8.61
N HIS A 125 -8.62 6.94 8.32
CA HIS A 125 -7.34 6.82 9.02
C HIS A 125 -6.24 7.68 8.39
N ASP A 126 -6.42 8.16 7.16
CA ASP A 126 -5.44 9.00 6.46
C ASP A 126 -5.29 10.41 7.04
N ASP A 127 -6.22 10.83 7.89
CA ASP A 127 -6.12 12.07 8.66
C ASP A 127 -6.38 11.77 10.12
N ASN A 128 -5.44 12.19 10.96
CA ASN A 128 -5.59 12.06 12.40
C ASN A 128 -6.60 13.00 13.03
N SER A 129 -7.20 13.92 12.27
CA SER A 129 -8.27 14.79 12.78
C SER A 129 -9.45 14.03 13.39
N LEU A 130 -9.63 12.73 13.08
CA LEU A 130 -10.66 11.86 13.63
C LEU A 130 -10.14 10.86 14.69
N GLY A 131 -8.82 10.77 14.89
CA GLY A 131 -8.17 9.92 15.91
C GLY A 131 -8.36 10.39 17.35
N ASP A 132 -8.91 11.59 17.54
CA ASP A 132 -9.19 12.24 18.84
C ASP A 132 -10.43 11.71 19.55
N LYS A 133 -10.56 10.38 19.67
CA LYS A 133 -11.43 9.78 20.70
C LYS A 133 -10.73 8.79 21.61
N TYR A 134 -9.47 8.43 21.32
CA TYR A 134 -8.65 7.67 22.25
C TYR A 134 -7.88 8.65 23.15
N GLU A 135 -8.63 9.22 24.10
CA GLU A 135 -8.10 9.90 25.28
C GLU A 135 -6.99 9.02 25.90
N ASN A 136 -5.72 9.39 25.66
CA ASN A 136 -4.46 9.00 26.36
C ASN A 136 -3.25 8.79 25.43
N ASN A 137 -3.38 8.86 24.10
CA ASN A 137 -2.20 8.88 23.23
C ASN A 137 -1.72 10.32 23.02
N ASP A 138 -0.51 10.59 23.49
CA ASP A 138 0.23 11.86 23.44
C ASP A 138 0.09 12.60 22.08
N LEU A 139 -0.95 13.44 21.96
CA LEU A 139 -1.37 14.17 20.74
C LEU A 139 -0.36 15.23 20.24
N LYS A 140 0.85 15.25 20.79
CA LYS A 140 1.87 16.29 20.50
C LYS A 140 2.63 16.08 19.19
N LYS A 141 2.34 15.02 18.42
CA LYS A 141 3.06 14.67 17.18
C LYS A 141 2.14 14.27 16.00
N VAL A 142 0.92 14.80 15.98
CA VAL A 142 -0.09 14.47 14.98
C VAL A 142 0.21 15.16 13.64
N ALA A 143 0.28 14.38 12.56
CA ALA A 143 0.27 14.91 11.18
C ALA A 143 -1.17 15.22 10.75
N THR A 144 -1.46 16.48 10.44
CA THR A 144 -2.78 16.99 10.03
C THR A 144 -2.96 16.91 8.52
N TYR A 145 -4.20 16.75 8.01
CA TYR A 145 -4.46 16.77 6.56
C TYR A 145 -3.86 17.98 5.82
N SER A 146 -3.81 19.16 6.45
CA SER A 146 -3.16 20.35 5.88
C SER A 146 -1.67 20.13 5.62
N GLU A 147 -0.98 19.39 6.49
CA GLU A 147 0.41 18.96 6.30
C GLU A 147 0.52 17.86 5.24
N LEU A 148 -0.48 16.94 5.19
CA LEU A 148 -0.46 15.79 4.28
C LEU A 148 -0.84 16.11 2.83
N LYS A 149 -1.68 17.12 2.59
CA LYS A 149 -2.15 17.51 1.25
C LYS A 149 -0.99 17.85 0.31
N ASN A 150 0.06 18.47 0.82
CA ASN A 150 1.27 18.78 0.03
C ASN A 150 2.04 17.54 -0.43
N PHE A 151 1.78 16.38 0.18
CA PHE A 151 2.45 15.13 -0.15
C PHE A 151 1.68 14.33 -1.20
N PHE A 152 0.35 14.28 -1.12
CA PHE A 152 -0.47 13.48 -2.02
C PHE A 152 -0.73 14.13 -3.39
N PHE A 153 -0.64 15.47 -3.48
CA PHE A 153 -1.12 16.22 -4.65
C PHE A 153 -0.06 17.16 -5.26
N ARG A 154 1.24 16.86 -5.08
CA ARG A 154 2.33 17.50 -5.83
C ARG A 154 2.75 16.64 -7.01
#